data_AF-A0A7X7F1F4-F1
#
_entry.id   AF-A0A7X7F1F4-F1
#
_cell.length_a   1.000
_cell.length_b   1.000
_cell.length_c   1.000
_cell.angle_alpha   90.00
_cell.angle_beta   90.00
_cell.angle_gamma   90.00
#
_symmetry.space_group_name_H-M   'P 1'
#
loop_
_entity.id
_entity.type
_entity.pdbx_description
1 polymer ?
#
loop_
_entity_poly.entity_id
_entity_poly.type
_entity_poly.pdbx_seq_one_letter_code
_entity_poly.pdbx_strand_id
1 'polypeptide(L)'
;MQTSLSTPSVPLPDAARQTLKRVFRFDSLRPGQESAISALLAGRSVLAIFPTGGGKSLCYQLPSLVLDGLTVVLSPLIALMKDQIDFL
;
A
#
# COMPACT_ATOMS: atom_id res chain seq x y z
N MET A 1 5.66 -27.62 -0.52
CA MET A 1 6.73 -26.82 0.11
C MET A 1 6.21 -25.39 0.26
N GLN A 2 5.50 -25.08 1.35
CA GLN A 2 4.99 -23.72 1.64
C GLN A 2 6.01 -23.03 2.55
N THR A 3 6.89 -22.21 1.98
CA THR A 3 7.75 -21.32 2.77
C THR A 3 6.87 -20.18 3.31
N SER A 4 6.35 -20.37 4.52
CA SER A 4 5.72 -19.29 5.29
C SER A 4 6.80 -18.28 5.65
N LEU A 5 6.93 -17.22 4.85
CA LEU A 5 7.64 -16.01 5.25
C LEU A 5 6.73 -15.26 6.22
N SER A 6 6.80 -15.63 7.51
CA SER A 6 6.18 -14.86 8.58
C SER A 6 6.92 -13.54 8.73
N THR A 7 6.50 -12.52 7.97
CA THR A 7 6.97 -11.15 8.15
C THR A 7 6.54 -10.68 9.54
N PRO A 8 7.43 -10.09 10.35
CA PRO A 8 7.01 -9.48 11.61
C PRO A 8 5.98 -8.38 11.28
N SER A 9 4.74 -8.61 11.71
CA SER A 9 3.62 -7.70 11.51
C SER A 9 3.75 -6.55 12.51
N VAL A 10 4.44 -5.49 12.10
CA VAL A 10 4.32 -4.21 12.81
C VAL A 10 2.86 -3.77 12.67
N PRO A 11 2.15 -3.50 13.78
CA PRO A 11 0.76 -3.06 13.71
C PRO A 11 0.62 -1.79 12.87
N LEU A 12 -0.41 -1.72 12.04
CA LEU A 12 -0.69 -0.52 11.26
C LEU A 12 -0.94 0.66 12.22
N PRO A 13 -0.20 1.79 12.12
CA PRO A 13 -0.41 2.96 12.97
C PRO A 13 -1.84 3.51 12.86
N ASP A 14 -2.36 4.12 13.93
CA ASP A 14 -3.71 4.68 13.94
C ASP A 14 -3.92 5.75 12.87
N ALA A 15 -2.90 6.57 12.60
CA ALA A 15 -2.93 7.55 11.52
C ALA A 15 -3.23 6.89 10.16
N ALA A 16 -2.60 5.75 9.86
CA ALA A 16 -2.86 5.00 8.63
C ALA A 16 -4.28 4.42 8.59
N ARG A 17 -4.80 3.91 9.72
CA ARG A 17 -6.19 3.41 9.82
C ARG A 17 -7.21 4.54 9.60
N GLN A 18 -6.95 5.72 10.15
CA GLN A 18 -7.81 6.89 9.96
C GLN A 18 -7.78 7.38 8.52
N THR A 19 -6.60 7.46 7.88
CA THR A 19 -6.47 7.84 6.47
C THR A 19 -7.17 6.83 5.55
N LEU A 20 -7.05 5.53 5.83
CA LEU A 20 -7.76 4.47 5.10
C LEU A 20 -9.27 4.72 5.07
N LYS A 21 -9.87 5.03 6.23
CA LYS A 21 -11.30 5.32 6.33
C LYS A 21 -11.69 6.66 5.72
N ARG A 22 -10.93 7.73 5.98
CA ARG A 22 -11.30 9.10 5.60
C ARG A 22 -11.09 9.39 4.12
N VAL A 23 -9.99 8.91 3.55
CA VAL A 23 -9.59 9.19 2.17
C VAL A 23 -10.08 8.08 1.24
N PHE A 24 -9.74 6.83 1.55
CA PHE A 24 -10.04 5.70 0.67
C PHE A 24 -11.42 5.07 0.91
N ARG A 25 -12.13 5.47 1.98
CA ARG A 25 -13.47 4.96 2.33
C ARG A 25 -13.51 3.43 2.48
N PHE A 26 -12.41 2.84 2.95
CA PHE A 26 -12.32 1.40 3.24
C PHE A 26 -12.32 1.14 4.75
N ASP A 27 -13.07 0.11 5.17
CA ASP A 27 -13.12 -0.31 6.57
C ASP A 27 -11.99 -1.26 6.96
N SER A 28 -11.47 -2.00 5.99
CA SER A 28 -10.45 -3.02 6.19
C SER A 28 -9.49 -3.13 5.01
N LEU A 29 -8.30 -3.66 5.29
CA LEU A 29 -7.31 -4.00 4.28
C LEU A 29 -7.55 -5.42 3.76
N ARG A 30 -7.20 -5.65 2.49
CA ARG A 30 -7.17 -6.98 1.89
C ARG A 30 -5.95 -7.78 2.38
N PRO A 31 -5.98 -9.12 2.29
CA PRO A 31 -4.84 -9.96 2.68
C PRO A 31 -3.52 -9.49 2.06
N GLY A 32 -2.47 -9.44 2.87
CA GLY A 32 -1.12 -9.03 2.46
C GLY A 32 -0.87 -7.52 2.40
N GLN A 33 -1.91 -6.67 2.28
CA GLN A 33 -1.73 -5.22 2.23
C GLN A 33 -1.18 -4.67 3.55
N GLU A 34 -1.68 -5.13 4.70
CA GLU A 34 -1.22 -4.66 6.01
C GLU A 34 0.28 -4.91 6.20
N SER A 35 0.78 -6.09 5.83
CA SER A 35 2.21 -6.42 5.92
C SER A 35 3.07 -5.50 5.06
N ALA A 36 2.65 -5.24 3.81
CA ALA A 36 3.36 -4.35 2.90
C ALA A 36 3.38 -2.90 3.39
N ILE A 37 2.21 -2.38 3.77
CA ILE A 37 2.05 -1.00 4.24
C ILE A 37 2.84 -0.79 5.54
N SER A 38 2.69 -1.67 6.53
CA SER A 38 3.42 -1.57 7.79
C SER A 38 4.94 -1.64 7.61
N ALA A 39 5.43 -2.47 6.68
CA ALA A 39 6.86 -2.50 6.36
C ALA A 39 7.35 -1.20 5.73
N LEU A 40 6.60 -0.61 4.80
CA LEU A 40 6.91 0.69 4.19
C LEU A 40 6.88 1.83 5.23
N LEU A 41 5.89 1.86 6.11
CA LEU A 41 5.79 2.83 7.20
C LEU A 41 6.94 2.70 8.22
N ALA A 42 7.51 1.51 8.36
CA ALA A 42 8.70 1.27 9.16
C ALA A 42 10.01 1.57 8.40
N GLY A 43 9.96 2.17 7.21
CA GLY A 43 11.12 2.51 6.40
C GLY A 43 11.84 1.32 5.77
N ARG A 44 11.16 0.17 5.60
CA ARG A 44 11.74 -1.04 5.01
C ARG A 44 11.33 -1.20 3.54
N SER A 45 12.24 -1.78 2.74
CA SER A 45 11.97 -2.17 1.36
C SER A 45 11.01 -3.37 1.29
N VAL A 46 10.10 -3.36 0.32
CA VAL A 46 9.08 -4.41 0.13
C VAL A 46 8.99 -4.82 -1.33
N LEU A 47 9.00 -6.14 -1.58
CA LEU A 47 8.54 -6.71 -2.84
C LEU A 47 7.10 -7.19 -2.68
N ALA A 48 6.16 -6.45 -3.27
CA ALA A 48 4.73 -6.69 -3.19
C ALA A 48 4.24 -7.44 -4.44
N ILE A 49 3.87 -8.71 -4.29
CA ILE A 49 3.30 -9.53 -5.37
C ILE A 49 1.80 -9.69 -5.13
N PHE A 50 1.00 -9.06 -5.99
CA PHE A 50 -0.45 -9.10 -5.95
C PHE A 50 -1.00 -9.48 -7.33
N PRO A 51 -2.10 -10.25 -7.41
CA PRO A 51 -2.80 -10.42 -8.68
C PRO A 51 -3.38 -9.09 -9.17
N THR A 52 -3.68 -9.00 -10.47
CA THR A 52 -4.40 -7.85 -11.04
C THR A 52 -5.72 -7.64 -10.29
N GLY A 53 -6.05 -6.39 -9.96
CA GLY A 53 -7.21 -6.05 -9.13
C GLY A 53 -7.05 -6.35 -7.64
N GLY A 54 -5.93 -6.93 -7.20
CA GLY A 54 -5.63 -7.26 -5.80
C GLY A 54 -5.40 -6.05 -4.88
N GLY A 55 -5.42 -4.82 -5.43
CA GLY A 55 -5.27 -3.60 -4.64
C GLY A 55 -3.82 -3.22 -4.33
N LYS A 56 -2.87 -3.57 -5.21
CA LYS A 56 -1.45 -3.19 -5.05
C LYS A 56 -1.22 -1.68 -4.92
N SER A 57 -2.10 -0.85 -5.50
CA SER A 57 -1.92 0.61 -5.50
C SER A 57 -2.06 1.21 -4.11
N LEU A 58 -3.00 0.69 -3.32
CA LEU A 58 -3.20 1.11 -1.93
C LEU A 58 -1.93 0.90 -1.08
N CYS A 59 -1.12 -0.11 -1.41
CA CYS A 59 0.11 -0.42 -0.67
C CYS A 59 1.14 0.71 -0.70
N TYR A 60 1.16 1.56 -1.74
CA TYR A 60 2.03 2.74 -1.78
C TYR A 60 1.26 4.07 -1.61
N GLN A 61 -0.03 4.12 -1.98
CA GLN A 61 -0.85 5.32 -1.83
C GLN A 61 -1.20 5.62 -0.36
N LEU A 62 -1.44 4.62 0.48
CA LEU A 62 -1.73 4.87 1.89
C LEU A 62 -0.48 5.39 2.62
N PRO A 63 0.71 4.77 2.51
CA PRO A 63 1.93 5.33 3.09
C PRO A 63 2.26 6.73 2.58
N SER A 64 2.01 7.04 1.31
CA SER A 64 2.32 8.36 0.74
C SER A 64 1.53 9.52 1.38
N LEU A 65 0.43 9.22 2.07
CA LEU A 65 -0.37 10.21 2.80
C LEU A 65 -0.05 10.26 4.30
N VAL A 66 0.72 9.30 4.80
CA VAL A 66 1.06 9.15 6.22
C VAL A 66 2.50 9.58 6.50
N LEU A 67 3.40 9.31 5.56
CA LEU A 67 4.80 9.72 5.64
C LEU A 67 4.97 11.17 5.18
N ASP A 68 5.90 11.87 5.83
CA ASP A 68 6.31 13.20 5.38
C ASP A 68 7.10 13.10 4.06
N GLY A 69 6.85 14.04 3.15
CA GLY A 69 7.57 14.17 1.88
C GLY A 69 6.78 13.72 0.65
N LEU A 70 7.49 13.57 -0.47
CA LEU A 70 6.91 13.22 -1.78
C LEU A 70 7.16 11.75 -2.10
N THR A 71 6.10 11.00 -2.39
CA THR A 71 6.21 9.65 -2.96
C THR A 71 6.31 9.73 -4.48
N VAL A 72 7.35 9.13 -5.04
CA VAL A 72 7.56 9.04 -6.50
C VAL A 72 7.17 7.65 -6.98
N VAL A 73 6.21 7.59 -7.91
CA VAL A 73 5.74 6.33 -8.52
C VAL A 73 6.25 6.25 -9.95
N LEU A 74 7.07 5.25 -10.24
CA LEU A 74 7.57 4.97 -11.59
C LEU A 74 6.65 3.96 -12.28
N SER A 75 6.03 4.36 -13.39
CA SER A 75 5.19 3.50 -14.23
C SER A 75 5.74 3.45 -15.65
N PRO A 76 5.82 2.27 -16.28
CA PRO A 76 6.36 2.14 -17.63
C PRO A 76 5.44 2.69 -18.73
N LEU A 77 4.13 2.81 -18.45
CA LEU A 77 3.12 3.18 -19.45
C LEU A 77 2.31 4.39 -19.00
N ILE A 78 2.19 5.39 -19.89
CA ILE A 78 1.35 6.59 -19.67
C ILE A 78 -0.12 6.21 -19.46
N ALA A 79 -0.63 5.21 -20.19
CA ALA A 79 -2.00 4.72 -20.02
C ALA A 79 -2.25 4.26 -18.57
N LEU A 80 -1.32 3.51 -17.98
CA LEU A 80 -1.43 3.08 -16.58
C LEU A 80 -1.36 4.25 -15.60
N MET A 81 -0.56 5.28 -15.90
CA MET A 81 -0.50 6.49 -15.07
C MET A 81 -1.85 7.22 -15.08
N LYS A 82 -2.46 7.35 -16.26
CA LYS A 82 -3.77 7.97 -16.42
C LYS A 82 -4.84 7.21 -15.65
N ASP A 83 -4.87 5.88 -15.79
CA ASP A 83 -5.83 5.06 -15.05
C ASP A 83 -5.68 5.29 -13.53
N GLN A 84 -4.46 5.35 -12.99
CA GLN A 84 -4.29 5.60 -11.55
C GLN A 84 -4.78 6.98 -11.11
N ILE A 85 -4.63 8.02 -11.93
CA ILE A 85 -5.10 9.38 -11.62
C ILE A 85 -6.62 9.45 -11.69
N ASP A 86 -7.23 8.83 -12.70
CA ASP A 86 -8.69 8.83 -12.88
C ASP A 86 -9.40 8.05 -11.74
N PHE A 87 -8.69 7.16 -11.05
CA PHE A 87 -9.16 6.41 -9.88
C PHE A 87 -8.87 7.06 -8.52
N LEU A 88 -8.09 8.15 -8.46
CA LEU A 88 -7.78 8.89 -7.23
C LEU A 88 -8.85 9.93 -6.91
#